data_AF-A0A950VM09-F1
#
_entry.id   AF-A0A950VM09-F1
#
_cell.length_a   1.000
_cell.length_b   1.000
_cell.length_c   1.000
_cell.angle_alpha   90.00
_cell.angle_beta   90.00
_cell.angle_gamma   90.00
#
_symmetry.space_group_name_H-M   'P 1'
#
loop_
_entity.id
_entity.type
_entity.pdbx_description
1 polymer ?
#
loop_
_entity_poly.entity_id
_entity_poly.type
_entity_poly.pdbx_seq_one_letter_code
_entity_poly.pdbx_strand_id
1 'polypeptide(L)'
;MCTSEKRLGLAALAGLLTLAVAAPSVRAQRVPVFHTQANPNVALSAQTHQLGLMQQYYQNLLAPVPAQMGIYPYLSPLAFTPTLISNPFNPYLVNPYLAAPVLPVNPYALQAAQLQSALAAQASLNPLAMGFANPYAATPGGAATLTSTGVLPTNLGFGGATMTSTTPYASPYGYSPYGGYGYSYTDPYAGYLNGSAKVIDSQGRFLNDVQSSLMKRQEVFQKMLESRQLAMKEFKWEQENRLTPEDQREWENQQAVRRALNEPPINDVLSAIAPNTLLANLAKQPPDKIQNGPSIPLEENLLQHVNVTKGGGANPGLLKNGGNLHWPQALQGEAYTAGRDKFDELFKAAVGQARTGPVNSGTLTELSRLLDQMNAQLSNNQKDLPPNEGIAARHFLANLGSAVRALQDPQVKNYLNGTWAPKGATVADLVRYLVDRGLSFAPAVSS
;
A
#
# COMPACT_ATOMS: atom_id res chain seq x y z
N MET A 1 13.27 36.61 -18.39
CA MET A 1 13.08 37.31 -17.11
C MET A 1 11.61 37.52 -16.71
N CYS A 2 10.63 37.54 -17.62
CA CYS A 2 9.20 37.72 -17.27
C CYS A 2 8.49 36.46 -16.67
N THR A 3 9.13 35.29 -16.73
CA THR A 3 8.53 34.01 -16.26
C THR A 3 8.77 33.71 -14.78
N SER A 4 9.71 34.38 -14.11
CA SER A 4 9.99 34.13 -12.69
C SER A 4 9.00 34.82 -11.76
N GLU A 5 8.54 36.04 -12.08
CA GLU A 5 7.58 36.79 -11.24
C GLU A 5 6.21 36.09 -11.15
N LYS A 6 5.73 35.48 -12.24
CA LYS A 6 4.42 34.81 -12.25
C LYS A 6 4.40 33.50 -11.46
N ARG A 7 5.51 32.74 -11.49
CA ARG A 7 5.66 31.53 -10.67
C ARG A 7 5.75 31.87 -9.19
N LEU A 8 6.25 33.06 -8.86
CA LEU A 8 6.29 33.58 -7.50
C LEU A 8 4.88 33.79 -6.92
N GLY A 9 3.89 34.19 -7.72
CA GLY A 9 2.56 34.52 -7.19
C GLY A 9 1.84 33.34 -6.51
N LEU A 10 1.83 32.16 -7.14
CA LEU A 10 1.18 30.98 -6.56
C LEU A 10 2.00 30.38 -5.41
N ALA A 11 3.32 30.41 -5.52
CA ALA A 11 4.22 29.99 -4.45
C ALA A 11 4.13 30.90 -3.23
N ALA A 12 4.02 32.21 -3.44
CA ALA A 12 3.76 33.19 -2.40
C ALA A 12 2.40 32.91 -1.75
N LEU A 13 1.34 32.67 -2.53
CA LEU A 13 0.02 32.36 -1.99
C LEU A 13 0.02 31.06 -1.18
N ALA A 14 0.76 30.03 -1.60
CA ALA A 14 0.97 28.82 -0.80
C ALA A 14 1.69 29.12 0.52
N GLY A 15 2.77 29.92 0.48
CA GLY A 15 3.46 30.37 1.69
C GLY A 15 2.58 31.20 2.63
N LEU A 16 1.70 32.05 2.06
CA LEU A 16 0.74 32.83 2.82
C LEU A 16 -0.36 31.94 3.45
N LEU A 17 -0.82 30.92 2.74
CA LEU A 17 -1.74 29.91 3.30
C LEU A 17 -1.09 29.12 4.43
N THR A 18 0.21 28.77 4.32
CA THR A 18 0.95 28.15 5.42
C THR A 18 0.99 29.05 6.65
N LEU A 19 1.30 30.34 6.48
CA LEU A 19 1.29 31.31 7.59
C LEU A 19 -0.11 31.47 8.21
N ALA A 20 -1.17 31.41 7.40
CA ALA A 20 -2.54 31.48 7.88
C ALA A 20 -2.92 30.31 8.80
N VAL A 21 -2.41 29.11 8.51
CA VAL A 21 -2.69 27.90 9.31
C VAL A 21 -1.76 27.77 10.51
N ALA A 22 -0.53 28.31 10.45
CA ALA A 22 0.47 28.19 11.51
C ALA A 22 0.29 29.16 12.69
N ALA A 23 -0.66 30.11 12.62
CA ALA A 23 -0.97 31.02 13.73
C ALA A 23 -1.65 30.23 14.88
N PRO A 24 -1.05 30.18 16.09
CA PRO A 24 -1.33 29.08 16.99
C PRO A 24 -2.51 29.36 17.92
N SER A 25 -3.53 28.50 17.86
CA SER A 25 -4.22 28.10 19.07
C SER A 25 -3.35 27.08 19.81
N VAL A 26 -2.35 27.55 20.57
CA VAL A 26 -1.67 26.72 21.58
C VAL A 26 -2.69 26.43 22.69
N ARG A 27 -3.58 25.46 22.46
CA ARG A 27 -4.25 24.75 23.52
C ARG A 27 -3.73 23.34 23.43
N ALA A 28 -2.82 22.99 24.33
CA ALA A 28 -2.25 21.67 24.47
C ALA A 28 -3.38 20.63 24.48
N GLN A 29 -3.65 20.01 23.34
CA GLN A 29 -4.40 18.78 23.29
C GLN A 29 -3.52 17.74 23.96
N ARG A 30 -3.81 17.50 25.24
CA ARG A 30 -3.38 16.28 25.93
C ARG A 30 -3.85 15.12 25.07
N VAL A 31 -2.92 14.51 24.35
CA VAL A 31 -3.07 13.13 23.90
C VAL A 31 -3.37 12.32 25.17
N PRO A 32 -4.44 11.52 25.22
CA PRO A 32 -4.66 10.63 26.35
C PRO A 32 -3.50 9.63 26.38
N VAL A 33 -2.50 9.92 27.22
CA VAL A 33 -1.55 8.93 27.69
C VAL A 33 -2.36 7.98 28.54
N PHE A 34 -2.64 6.79 28.02
CA PHE A 34 -3.16 5.70 28.82
C PHE A 34 -2.14 5.38 29.92
N HIS A 35 -2.33 5.95 31.10
CA HIS A 35 -1.63 5.52 32.30
C HIS A 35 -2.24 4.19 32.76
N THR A 36 -1.73 3.09 32.23
CA THR A 36 -1.75 1.84 33.00
C THR A 36 -0.85 2.05 34.21
N GLN A 37 -1.45 2.13 35.40
CA GLN A 37 -0.74 2.01 36.68
C GLN A 37 -0.09 0.61 36.75
N ALA A 38 1.10 0.48 36.18
CA ALA A 38 1.96 -0.67 36.37
C ALA A 38 3.11 -0.24 37.30
N ASN A 39 3.30 -1.04 38.34
CA ASN A 39 4.33 -0.93 39.36
C ASN A 39 5.72 -0.66 38.72
N PRO A 40 6.41 0.45 39.04
CA PRO A 40 7.66 0.86 38.36
C PRO A 40 8.82 -0.13 38.57
N ASN A 41 8.70 -1.07 39.51
CA ASN A 41 9.74 -2.06 39.78
C ASN A 41 9.63 -3.34 38.91
N VAL A 42 8.58 -3.49 38.08
CA VAL A 42 8.42 -4.67 37.19
C VAL A 42 8.78 -4.33 35.73
N ALA A 43 8.70 -3.05 35.33
CA ALA A 43 9.00 -2.62 33.97
C ALA A 43 10.51 -2.66 33.64
N LEU A 44 11.38 -2.39 34.64
CA LEU A 44 12.83 -2.36 34.42
C LEU A 44 13.45 -3.76 34.21
N SER A 45 12.89 -4.81 34.82
CA SER A 45 13.36 -6.18 34.67
C SER A 45 12.88 -6.86 33.38
N ALA A 46 11.72 -6.45 32.85
CA ALA A 46 11.22 -6.95 31.56
C ALA A 46 12.00 -6.36 30.38
N GLN A 47 12.40 -5.09 30.45
CA GLN A 47 13.16 -4.42 29.39
C GLN A 47 14.61 -4.92 29.28
N THR A 48 15.24 -5.26 30.41
CA THR A 48 16.59 -5.86 30.44
C THR A 48 16.61 -7.29 29.91
N HIS A 49 15.54 -8.06 30.14
CA HIS A 49 15.44 -9.42 29.59
C HIS A 49 15.21 -9.44 28.07
N GLN A 50 14.44 -8.49 27.53
CA GLN A 50 14.17 -8.40 26.09
C GLN A 50 15.39 -7.92 25.28
N LEU A 51 16.18 -6.99 25.83
CA LEU A 51 17.44 -6.54 25.22
C LEU A 51 18.51 -7.66 25.22
N GLY A 52 18.56 -8.48 26.27
CA GLY A 52 19.47 -9.63 26.33
C GLY A 52 19.18 -10.70 25.26
N LEU A 53 17.90 -10.99 24.99
CA LEU A 53 17.50 -11.97 23.98
C LEU A 53 17.75 -11.47 22.54
N MET A 54 17.57 -10.17 22.27
CA MET A 54 17.89 -9.58 20.97
C MET A 54 19.40 -9.55 20.69
N GLN A 55 20.23 -9.36 21.72
CA GLN A 55 21.69 -9.36 21.57
C GLN A 55 22.25 -10.77 21.33
N GLN A 56 21.63 -11.80 21.92
CA GLN A 56 21.99 -13.20 21.70
C GLN A 56 21.61 -13.70 20.29
N TYR A 57 20.53 -13.17 19.71
CA TYR A 57 20.12 -13.47 18.34
C TYR A 57 21.09 -12.88 17.29
N TYR A 58 21.61 -11.67 17.53
CA TYR A 58 22.57 -11.04 16.61
C TYR A 58 23.98 -11.66 16.64
N GLN A 59 24.44 -12.20 17.79
CA GLN A 59 25.73 -12.88 17.85
C GLN A 59 25.76 -14.23 17.11
N ASN A 60 24.62 -14.91 16.99
CA ASN A 60 24.54 -16.18 16.25
C ASN A 60 24.49 -16.00 14.72
N LEU A 61 24.15 -14.81 14.23
CA LEU A 61 24.11 -14.48 12.80
C LEU A 61 25.47 -14.03 12.22
N LEU A 62 26.47 -13.79 13.07
CA LEU A 62 27.79 -13.29 12.66
C LEU A 62 28.92 -14.33 12.77
N ALA A 63 28.59 -15.61 12.97
CA ALA A 63 29.60 -16.67 12.99
C ALA A 63 30.21 -16.86 11.57
N PRO A 64 31.55 -16.80 11.41
CA PRO A 64 32.20 -16.89 10.11
C PRO A 64 32.14 -18.30 9.55
N VAL A 65 31.72 -18.42 8.29
CA VAL A 65 31.74 -19.66 7.51
C VAL A 65 33.19 -19.99 7.14
N PRO A 66 33.69 -21.21 7.40
CA PRO A 66 35.06 -21.59 7.04
C PRO A 66 35.17 -21.79 5.52
N ALA A 67 36.14 -21.09 4.93
CA ALA A 67 36.53 -21.22 3.53
C ALA A 67 37.30 -22.52 3.30
N GLN A 68 36.83 -23.36 2.36
CA GLN A 68 37.70 -24.34 1.69
C GLN A 68 37.43 -24.42 0.17
N MET A 69 38.52 -24.13 -0.54
CA MET A 69 39.00 -24.44 -1.89
C MET A 69 38.19 -25.29 -2.89
N GLY A 70 38.24 -24.84 -4.14
CA GLY A 70 38.16 -25.66 -5.36
C GLY A 70 38.30 -24.84 -6.64
N ILE A 71 39.36 -25.08 -7.42
CA ILE A 71 39.83 -24.31 -8.58
C ILE A 71 39.43 -25.00 -9.91
N TYR A 72 39.29 -24.20 -10.99
CA TYR A 72 39.39 -24.47 -12.46
C TYR A 72 38.09 -24.77 -13.25
N PRO A 73 38.05 -24.57 -14.60
CA PRO A 73 38.44 -23.37 -15.38
C PRO A 73 37.46 -22.99 -16.53
N TYR A 74 37.77 -21.87 -17.20
CA TYR A 74 37.21 -21.21 -18.41
C TYR A 74 36.56 -22.05 -19.52
N LEU A 75 35.46 -21.55 -20.12
CA LEU A 75 35.13 -21.59 -21.56
C LEU A 75 34.20 -20.41 -21.97
N SER A 76 34.37 -19.96 -23.22
CA SER A 76 34.06 -18.66 -23.86
C SER A 76 32.57 -18.38 -24.22
N PRO A 77 32.22 -17.18 -24.77
CA PRO A 77 30.83 -16.73 -24.92
C PRO A 77 30.24 -17.05 -26.30
N LEU A 78 28.95 -17.39 -26.35
CA LEU A 78 28.18 -17.50 -27.59
C LEU A 78 27.12 -16.39 -27.68
N ALA A 79 27.14 -15.75 -28.84
CA ALA A 79 26.31 -14.62 -29.25
C ALA A 79 24.83 -14.98 -29.37
N PHE A 80 23.97 -14.06 -28.94
CA PHE A 80 22.53 -14.08 -29.20
C PHE A 80 22.23 -13.27 -30.47
N THR A 81 21.58 -13.88 -31.45
CA THR A 81 20.92 -13.21 -32.58
C THR A 81 19.44 -12.96 -32.26
N PRO A 82 18.82 -11.87 -32.75
CA PRO A 82 17.39 -11.63 -32.57
C PRO A 82 16.61 -12.16 -33.78
N THR A 83 15.62 -13.02 -33.53
CA THR A 83 14.57 -13.33 -34.51
C THR A 83 13.34 -12.47 -34.26
N LEU A 84 13.00 -11.68 -35.29
CA LEU A 84 11.75 -10.98 -35.47
C LEU A 84 10.62 -12.00 -35.69
N ILE A 85 9.57 -11.93 -34.87
CA ILE A 85 8.25 -12.47 -35.23
C ILE A 85 7.22 -11.38 -34.96
N SER A 86 6.65 -10.90 -36.06
CA SER A 86 5.43 -10.10 -36.11
C SER A 86 4.23 -10.96 -35.73
N ASN A 87 3.32 -10.41 -34.91
CA ASN A 87 1.90 -10.72 -35.07
C ASN A 87 1.02 -9.58 -34.53
N PRO A 88 -0.09 -9.23 -35.21
CA PRO A 88 -0.94 -8.10 -34.87
C PRO A 88 -2.23 -8.57 -34.19
N PHE A 89 -2.57 -8.06 -33.00
CA PHE A 89 -3.95 -8.09 -32.53
C PHE A 89 -4.20 -6.99 -31.49
N ASN A 90 -5.06 -6.05 -31.86
CA ASN A 90 -5.84 -5.23 -30.95
C ASN A 90 -7.30 -5.68 -31.16
N PRO A 91 -8.04 -5.98 -30.09
CA PRO A 91 -9.24 -5.16 -29.88
C PRO A 91 -9.56 -4.85 -28.40
N TYR A 92 -9.97 -3.59 -28.17
CA TYR A 92 -10.99 -3.11 -27.22
C TYR A 92 -10.99 -3.67 -25.78
N LEU A 93 -10.43 -2.88 -24.85
CA LEU A 93 -10.86 -2.90 -23.44
C LEU A 93 -11.85 -1.77 -23.20
N VAL A 94 -13.12 -2.16 -23.08
CA VAL A 94 -14.23 -1.37 -22.56
C VAL A 94 -14.03 -1.20 -21.05
N ASN A 95 -14.08 0.04 -20.59
CA ASN A 95 -14.05 0.42 -19.17
C ASN A 95 -15.48 0.39 -18.60
N PRO A 96 -15.84 -0.52 -17.68
CA PRO A 96 -17.22 -0.67 -17.22
C PRO A 96 -17.46 0.09 -15.92
N TYR A 97 -17.37 1.43 -15.92
CA TYR A 97 -17.85 2.23 -14.78
C TYR A 97 -18.35 3.60 -15.23
N LEU A 98 -19.56 3.65 -15.80
CA LEU A 98 -20.39 4.87 -15.77
C LEU A 98 -21.90 4.54 -15.70
N ALA A 99 -22.46 4.86 -14.53
CA ALA A 99 -23.78 5.46 -14.25
C ALA A 99 -25.12 4.70 -14.50
N ALA A 100 -25.81 4.37 -13.39
CA ALA A 100 -27.23 4.72 -13.11
C ALA A 100 -27.59 4.46 -11.62
N PRO A 101 -28.62 5.12 -11.04
CA PRO A 101 -28.79 5.27 -9.59
C PRO A 101 -29.75 4.23 -8.99
N VAL A 102 -29.36 3.54 -7.91
CA VAL A 102 -30.27 2.67 -7.15
C VAL A 102 -29.96 2.70 -5.65
N LEU A 103 -31.01 3.03 -4.89
CA LEU A 103 -31.33 2.95 -3.45
C LEU A 103 -30.30 2.36 -2.45
N PRO A 104 -30.27 2.88 -1.20
CA PRO A 104 -29.38 2.39 -0.15
C PRO A 104 -29.84 1.01 0.34
N VAL A 105 -29.13 -0.04 -0.06
CA VAL A 105 -29.29 -1.39 0.49
C VAL A 105 -28.18 -1.64 1.52
N ASN A 106 -28.60 -2.00 2.74
CA ASN A 106 -27.76 -2.32 3.87
C ASN A 106 -26.89 -3.58 3.56
N PRO A 107 -25.55 -3.49 3.60
CA PRO A 107 -24.65 -4.58 3.22
C PRO A 107 -24.67 -5.78 4.18
N TYR A 108 -25.35 -5.70 5.33
CA TYR A 108 -25.45 -6.82 6.28
C TYR A 108 -26.58 -7.82 5.98
N ALA A 109 -27.47 -7.56 5.01
CA ALA A 109 -28.59 -8.46 4.70
C ALA A 109 -28.24 -9.60 3.72
N LEU A 110 -27.13 -9.50 2.98
CA LEU A 110 -26.75 -10.49 1.95
C LEU A 110 -25.88 -11.65 2.48
N GLN A 111 -25.30 -11.52 3.67
CA GLN A 111 -24.46 -12.58 4.26
C GLN A 111 -25.26 -13.57 5.14
N ALA A 112 -26.49 -13.21 5.53
CA ALA A 112 -27.39 -14.10 6.28
C ALA A 112 -28.11 -15.12 5.38
N ALA A 113 -28.29 -14.83 4.09
CA ALA A 113 -29.00 -15.71 3.16
C ALA A 113 -28.16 -16.87 2.61
N GLN A 114 -26.82 -16.81 2.70
CA GLN A 114 -25.92 -17.88 2.21
C GLN A 114 -25.55 -18.92 3.28
N LEU A 115 -25.92 -18.69 4.56
CA LEU A 115 -25.68 -19.64 5.66
C LEU A 115 -26.89 -20.54 5.97
N GLN A 116 -28.03 -20.35 5.32
CA GLN A 116 -29.23 -21.17 5.51
C GLN A 116 -29.45 -22.26 4.44
N SER A 117 -28.74 -22.24 3.31
CA SER A 117 -28.86 -23.24 2.25
C SER A 117 -27.91 -24.44 2.38
N ALA A 118 -27.00 -24.44 3.35
CA ALA A 118 -26.07 -25.55 3.59
C ALA A 118 -26.51 -26.53 4.69
N LEU A 119 -27.63 -26.26 5.38
CA LEU A 119 -28.14 -27.10 6.48
C LEU A 119 -29.40 -27.93 6.14
N ALA A 120 -29.89 -27.89 4.90
CA ALA A 120 -31.12 -28.58 4.49
C ALA A 120 -30.91 -29.85 3.62
N ALA A 121 -29.67 -30.34 3.49
CA ALA A 121 -29.35 -31.49 2.62
C ALA A 121 -28.86 -32.75 3.36
N GLN A 122 -29.14 -32.88 4.66
CA GLN A 122 -28.88 -34.10 5.44
C GLN A 122 -30.11 -34.48 6.29
N ALA A 123 -31.15 -35.00 5.63
CA ALA A 123 -32.27 -35.65 6.33
C ALA A 123 -32.87 -36.76 5.45
N SER A 124 -32.27 -37.94 5.55
CA SER A 124 -32.75 -39.30 5.25
C SER A 124 -31.49 -40.09 4.86
N LEU A 125 -31.04 -41.06 5.65
CA LEU A 125 -31.58 -42.42 5.62
C LEU A 125 -31.25 -43.17 6.93
N ASN A 126 -32.20 -44.02 7.27
CA ASN A 126 -32.34 -44.89 8.42
C ASN A 126 -31.30 -46.05 8.42
N PRO A 127 -30.59 -46.38 9.53
CA PRO A 127 -29.60 -47.44 9.55
C PRO A 127 -30.09 -48.69 10.29
N LEU A 128 -30.85 -49.58 9.62
CA LEU A 128 -31.07 -50.96 10.08
C LEU A 128 -31.37 -51.88 8.88
N ALA A 129 -30.35 -52.53 8.32
CA ALA A 129 -30.51 -53.79 7.59
C ALA A 129 -29.16 -54.50 7.44
N MET A 130 -29.11 -55.73 7.94
CA MET A 130 -27.97 -56.62 7.95
C MET A 130 -27.63 -57.17 6.56
N GLY A 131 -26.36 -57.55 6.35
CA GLY A 131 -25.95 -58.39 5.23
C GLY A 131 -24.47 -58.76 5.29
N PHE A 132 -24.17 -59.92 5.86
CA PHE A 132 -22.87 -60.57 5.76
C PHE A 132 -22.61 -61.04 4.32
N ALA A 133 -21.43 -60.73 3.74
CA ALA A 133 -20.87 -61.49 2.63
C ALA A 133 -19.33 -61.43 2.59
N ASN A 134 -18.77 -62.62 2.48
CA ASN A 134 -17.40 -63.16 2.52
C ASN A 134 -16.38 -62.57 1.50
N PRO A 135 -15.07 -62.40 1.83
CA PRO A 135 -14.05 -61.89 0.90
C PRO A 135 -13.12 -62.99 0.38
N TYR A 136 -13.48 -63.66 -0.72
CA TYR A 136 -12.54 -64.39 -1.57
C TYR A 136 -13.02 -64.36 -3.03
N ALA A 137 -12.46 -63.46 -3.84
CA ALA A 137 -12.37 -63.62 -5.29
C ALA A 137 -11.30 -62.68 -5.85
N ALA A 138 -10.45 -63.24 -6.69
CA ALA A 138 -9.24 -62.64 -7.24
C ALA A 138 -9.47 -62.01 -8.62
N THR A 139 -8.69 -60.94 -8.91
CA THR A 139 -8.12 -60.55 -10.24
C THR A 139 -9.05 -60.20 -11.43
N PRO A 140 -8.57 -59.58 -12.53
CA PRO A 140 -7.63 -58.46 -12.67
C PRO A 140 -8.07 -57.41 -13.75
N GLY A 141 -7.41 -56.24 -13.77
CA GLY A 141 -7.13 -55.51 -15.01
C GLY A 141 -7.98 -54.26 -15.30
N GLY A 142 -7.31 -53.17 -15.68
CA GLY A 142 -7.94 -51.99 -16.27
C GLY A 142 -7.24 -50.67 -15.93
N ALA A 143 -6.11 -50.42 -16.58
CA ALA A 143 -5.35 -49.18 -16.49
C ALA A 143 -6.10 -47.98 -17.11
N ALA A 144 -6.09 -46.84 -16.43
CA ALA A 144 -6.19 -45.51 -17.04
C ALA A 144 -5.58 -44.46 -16.10
N THR A 145 -4.33 -44.10 -16.39
CA THR A 145 -3.54 -43.06 -15.74
C THR A 145 -3.90 -41.67 -16.28
N LEU A 146 -4.31 -40.75 -15.41
CA LEU A 146 -4.29 -39.31 -15.64
C LEU A 146 -3.23 -38.68 -14.75
N THR A 147 -2.13 -38.28 -15.38
CA THR A 147 -0.99 -37.57 -14.78
C THR A 147 -1.33 -36.10 -14.59
N SER A 148 -1.46 -35.65 -13.34
CA SER A 148 -1.30 -34.23 -12.99
C SER A 148 0.13 -34.00 -12.49
N THR A 149 0.89 -33.23 -13.25
CA THR A 149 2.24 -32.75 -12.94
C THR A 149 2.19 -31.77 -11.76
N GLY A 150 2.39 -32.29 -10.56
CA GLY A 150 2.74 -31.53 -9.36
C GLY A 150 4.21 -31.80 -9.01
N VAL A 151 5.05 -30.78 -9.20
CA VAL A 151 6.47 -30.80 -8.86
C VAL A 151 6.62 -30.91 -7.35
N LEU A 152 7.00 -32.10 -6.87
CA LEU A 152 7.50 -32.34 -5.52
C LEU A 152 9.01 -32.52 -5.59
N PRO A 153 9.81 -31.89 -4.72
CA PRO A 153 11.23 -32.18 -4.64
C PRO A 153 11.44 -33.55 -3.99
N THR A 154 11.78 -34.52 -4.83
CA THR A 154 12.42 -35.78 -4.44
C THR A 154 13.80 -35.52 -3.86
N ASN A 155 14.02 -35.86 -2.58
CA ASN A 155 15.33 -36.31 -2.12
C ASN A 155 15.15 -37.34 -1.00
N LEU A 156 14.86 -38.59 -1.39
CA LEU A 156 15.00 -39.77 -0.54
C LEU A 156 16.44 -40.28 -0.66
N GLY A 157 17.32 -39.70 0.13
CA GLY A 157 18.64 -40.25 0.41
C GLY A 157 18.57 -41.08 1.70
N PHE A 158 18.51 -42.40 1.57
CA PHE A 158 18.85 -43.33 2.65
C PHE A 158 20.35 -43.21 2.93
N GLY A 159 20.73 -42.32 3.84
CA GLY A 159 22.07 -42.21 4.39
C GLY A 159 22.03 -42.53 5.87
N GLY A 160 22.46 -43.73 6.24
CA GLY A 160 22.69 -44.10 7.63
C GLY A 160 23.82 -43.23 8.21
N ALA A 161 23.45 -42.21 8.97
CA ALA A 161 24.38 -41.46 9.79
C ALA A 161 24.38 -42.04 11.21
N THR A 162 25.35 -42.91 11.47
CA THR A 162 25.79 -43.27 12.82
C THR A 162 26.25 -42.00 13.55
N MET A 163 25.46 -41.52 14.50
CA MET A 163 25.90 -40.49 15.44
C MET A 163 26.87 -41.11 16.45
N THR A 164 28.15 -41.09 16.11
CA THR A 164 29.25 -41.17 17.07
C THR A 164 29.22 -39.92 17.94
N SER A 165 28.69 -40.01 19.17
CA SER A 165 28.89 -38.97 20.19
C SER A 165 30.30 -39.10 20.76
N THR A 166 31.22 -38.39 20.14
CA THR A 166 32.54 -38.11 20.69
C THR A 166 32.45 -37.04 21.78
N THR A 167 32.65 -37.50 23.04
CA THR A 167 33.47 -36.88 24.11
C THR A 167 33.08 -35.49 24.67
N PRO A 168 33.76 -34.98 25.74
CA PRO A 168 34.10 -35.59 27.03
C PRO A 168 33.72 -34.65 28.20
N TYR A 169 33.27 -35.18 29.34
CA TYR A 169 33.44 -34.47 30.62
C TYR A 169 33.88 -35.46 31.68
N ALA A 170 35.20 -35.62 31.73
CA ALA A 170 35.88 -36.20 32.86
C ALA A 170 35.64 -35.31 34.09
N SER A 171 35.05 -35.87 35.14
CA SER A 171 35.23 -35.35 36.48
C SER A 171 36.43 -36.11 37.09
N PRO A 172 37.56 -35.44 37.32
CA PRO A 172 38.71 -36.03 37.99
C PRO A 172 38.50 -35.88 39.52
N TYR A 173 39.01 -36.85 40.27
CA TYR A 173 39.07 -36.87 41.75
C TYR A 173 37.78 -37.16 42.51
N GLY A 174 37.64 -38.44 42.86
CA GLY A 174 36.76 -38.94 43.93
C GLY A 174 37.35 -40.22 44.51
N TYR A 175 38.41 -40.05 45.28
CA TYR A 175 39.05 -41.07 46.11
C TYR A 175 38.00 -41.78 46.98
N SER A 176 37.84 -43.10 46.87
CA SER A 176 37.38 -43.92 47.99
C SER A 176 38.30 -45.14 48.11
N PRO A 177 39.17 -45.16 49.13
CA PRO A 177 40.11 -46.24 49.40
C PRO A 177 39.40 -47.33 50.21
N TYR A 178 40.05 -48.49 50.32
CA TYR A 178 39.70 -49.61 51.20
C TYR A 178 38.53 -50.51 50.80
N GLY A 179 38.85 -51.80 50.60
CA GLY A 179 37.99 -52.87 51.11
C GLY A 179 37.90 -54.15 50.26
N GLY A 180 38.84 -55.08 50.45
CA GLY A 180 38.49 -56.49 50.57
C GLY A 180 38.54 -57.35 49.30
N TYR A 181 39.66 -58.05 49.12
CA TYR A 181 39.70 -59.34 48.42
C TYR A 181 38.92 -60.37 49.26
N GLY A 182 37.61 -60.42 49.09
CA GLY A 182 36.76 -61.48 49.61
C GLY A 182 36.52 -62.53 48.52
N TYR A 183 37.03 -63.74 48.72
CA TYR A 183 36.67 -64.91 47.91
C TYR A 183 35.15 -65.11 48.00
N SER A 184 34.44 -64.81 46.91
CA SER A 184 33.00 -65.00 46.79
C SER A 184 32.70 -66.49 46.69
N TYR A 185 32.43 -67.11 47.84
CA TYR A 185 31.74 -68.39 47.92
C TYR A 185 30.39 -68.22 47.22
N THR A 186 30.31 -68.73 46.00
CA THR A 186 29.12 -68.60 45.16
C THR A 186 28.14 -69.67 45.61
N ASP A 187 27.27 -69.31 46.54
CA ASP A 187 26.14 -70.15 46.93
C ASP A 187 25.18 -70.28 45.71
N PRO A 188 24.99 -71.48 45.14
CA PRO A 188 24.11 -71.67 43.99
C PRO A 188 22.64 -71.29 44.26
N TYR A 189 22.21 -71.14 45.52
CA TYR A 189 20.89 -70.60 45.86
C TYR A 189 20.79 -69.07 45.75
N ALA A 190 21.91 -68.35 45.83
CA ALA A 190 21.92 -66.89 45.70
C ALA A 190 21.58 -66.41 44.27
N GLY A 191 21.82 -67.23 43.25
CA GLY A 191 21.47 -66.91 41.86
C GLY A 191 19.97 -66.83 41.59
N TYR A 192 19.17 -67.65 42.27
CA TYR A 192 17.71 -67.71 42.08
C TYR A 192 16.98 -66.54 42.76
N LEU A 193 17.45 -66.13 43.94
CA LEU A 193 16.98 -64.92 44.62
C LEU A 193 17.40 -63.64 43.89
N ASN A 194 18.60 -63.61 43.28
CA ASN A 194 19.01 -62.51 42.41
C ASN A 194 18.18 -62.44 41.11
N GLY A 195 17.76 -63.57 40.55
CA GLY A 195 16.90 -63.62 39.37
C GLY A 195 15.50 -63.05 39.64
N SER A 196 14.88 -63.45 40.76
CA SER A 196 13.57 -62.92 41.18
C SER A 196 13.64 -61.44 41.58
N ALA A 197 14.69 -61.00 42.26
CA ALA A 197 14.95 -59.58 42.54
C ALA A 197 15.06 -58.75 41.24
N LYS A 198 15.74 -59.26 40.20
CA LYS A 198 15.83 -58.58 38.89
C LYS A 198 14.50 -58.45 38.17
N VAL A 199 13.59 -59.42 38.31
CA VAL A 199 12.23 -59.33 37.74
C VAL A 199 11.39 -58.31 38.50
N ILE A 200 11.47 -58.29 39.83
CA ILE A 200 10.79 -57.29 40.65
C ILE A 200 11.33 -55.88 40.35
N ASP A 201 12.66 -55.73 40.22
CA ASP A 201 13.30 -54.47 39.84
C ASP A 201 12.89 -54.02 38.43
N SER A 202 12.83 -54.94 37.45
CA SER A 202 12.43 -54.60 36.09
C SER A 202 10.96 -54.21 36.00
N GLN A 203 10.09 -54.86 36.77
CA GLN A 203 8.69 -54.47 36.93
C GLN A 203 8.56 -53.10 37.59
N GLY A 204 9.33 -52.84 38.66
CA GLY A 204 9.35 -51.53 39.33
C GLY A 204 9.79 -50.40 38.40
N ARG A 205 10.86 -50.62 37.62
CA ARG A 205 11.32 -49.66 36.61
C ARG A 205 10.27 -49.42 35.53
N PHE A 206 9.66 -50.49 35.01
CA PHE A 206 8.61 -50.37 34.01
C PHE A 206 7.41 -49.55 34.51
N LEU A 207 6.94 -49.78 35.73
CA LEU A 207 5.85 -49.00 36.32
C LEU A 207 6.22 -47.52 36.48
N ASN A 208 7.45 -47.22 36.93
CA ASN A 208 7.97 -45.86 37.01
C ASN A 208 8.09 -45.20 35.63
N ASP A 209 8.52 -45.94 34.61
CA ASP A 209 8.62 -45.46 33.23
C ASP A 209 7.24 -45.15 32.63
N VAL A 210 6.25 -45.99 32.90
CA VAL A 210 4.85 -45.75 32.49
C VAL A 210 4.31 -44.50 33.17
N GLN A 211 4.49 -44.36 34.49
CA GLN A 211 4.04 -43.18 35.23
C GLN A 211 4.74 -41.90 34.75
N SER A 212 6.05 -41.92 34.57
CA SER A 212 6.80 -40.76 34.06
C SER A 212 6.41 -40.38 32.63
N SER A 213 6.07 -41.34 31.78
CA SER A 213 5.60 -41.10 30.41
C SER A 213 4.22 -40.44 30.39
N LEU A 214 3.31 -40.83 31.29
CA LEU A 214 2.00 -40.19 31.42
C LEU A 214 2.13 -38.73 31.91
N MET A 215 3.01 -38.47 32.88
CA MET A 215 3.29 -37.11 33.36
C MET A 215 3.87 -36.23 32.25
N LYS A 216 4.86 -36.74 31.49
CA LYS A 216 5.43 -36.02 30.32
C LYS A 216 4.35 -35.72 29.29
N ARG A 217 3.44 -36.66 29.02
CA ARG A 217 2.33 -36.44 28.08
C ARG A 217 1.40 -35.32 28.55
N GLN A 218 1.08 -35.26 29.85
CA GLN A 218 0.28 -34.18 30.42
C GLN A 218 1.00 -32.83 30.33
N GLU A 219 2.30 -32.78 30.62
CA GLU A 219 3.11 -31.58 30.46
C GLU A 219 3.10 -31.08 29.01
N VAL A 220 3.26 -31.98 28.03
CA VAL A 220 3.18 -31.63 26.61
C VAL A 220 1.79 -31.07 26.26
N PHE A 221 0.70 -31.66 26.76
CA PHE A 221 -0.64 -31.11 26.55
C PHE A 221 -0.82 -29.72 27.17
N GLN A 222 -0.31 -29.48 28.38
CA GLN A 222 -0.34 -28.17 29.03
C GLN A 222 0.41 -27.14 28.18
N LYS A 223 1.63 -27.47 27.74
CA LYS A 223 2.42 -26.61 26.84
C LYS A 223 1.71 -26.33 25.52
N MET A 224 1.02 -27.32 24.93
CA MET A 224 0.21 -27.08 23.72
C MET A 224 -0.95 -26.10 23.97
N LEU A 225 -1.63 -26.22 25.11
CA LEU A 225 -2.72 -25.31 25.46
C LEU A 225 -2.20 -23.89 25.71
N GLU A 226 -1.08 -23.75 26.40
CA GLU A 226 -0.41 -22.47 26.62
C GLU A 226 0.02 -21.84 25.29
N SER A 227 0.67 -22.60 24.39
CA SER A 227 1.00 -22.14 23.04
C SER A 227 -0.23 -21.65 22.27
N ARG A 228 -1.36 -22.35 22.39
CA ARG A 228 -2.61 -21.95 21.73
C ARG A 228 -3.19 -20.68 22.33
N GLN A 229 -3.17 -20.53 23.65
CA GLN A 229 -3.60 -19.31 24.31
C GLN A 229 -2.73 -18.12 23.93
N LEU A 230 -1.41 -18.31 23.84
CA LEU A 230 -0.48 -17.28 23.40
C LEU A 230 -0.77 -16.86 21.95
N ALA A 231 -0.95 -17.82 21.04
CA ALA A 231 -1.29 -17.52 19.65
C ALA A 231 -2.63 -16.76 19.51
N MET A 232 -3.65 -17.13 20.29
CA MET A 232 -4.93 -16.40 20.31
C MET A 232 -4.79 -14.99 20.89
N LYS A 233 -3.96 -14.83 21.93
CA LYS A 233 -3.68 -13.52 22.54
C LYS A 233 -2.93 -12.61 21.58
N GLU A 234 -1.94 -13.13 20.87
CA GLU A 234 -1.19 -12.42 19.83
C GLU A 234 -2.13 -12.00 18.70
N PHE A 235 -2.94 -12.92 18.16
CA PHE A 235 -3.92 -12.60 17.12
C PHE A 235 -4.91 -11.51 17.55
N LYS A 236 -5.41 -11.58 18.80
CA LYS A 236 -6.32 -10.57 19.33
C LYS A 236 -5.61 -9.22 19.48
N TRP A 237 -4.37 -9.21 19.97
CA TRP A 237 -3.54 -8.01 20.05
C TRP A 237 -3.30 -7.42 18.67
N GLU A 238 -2.96 -8.22 17.67
CA GLU A 238 -2.79 -7.76 16.29
C GLU A 238 -4.08 -7.16 15.71
N GLN A 239 -5.24 -7.75 15.98
CA GLN A 239 -6.53 -7.20 15.54
C GLN A 239 -6.87 -5.88 16.25
N GLU A 240 -6.60 -5.77 17.56
CA GLU A 240 -6.85 -4.56 18.35
C GLU A 240 -5.85 -3.43 18.03
N ASN A 241 -4.64 -3.77 17.59
CA ASN A 241 -3.58 -2.80 17.26
C ASN A 241 -3.47 -2.49 15.75
N ARG A 242 -4.24 -3.18 14.90
CA ARG A 242 -4.32 -2.86 13.48
C ARG A 242 -5.05 -1.54 13.29
N LEU A 243 -4.40 -0.59 12.58
CA LEU A 243 -5.07 0.63 12.14
C LEU A 243 -6.31 0.26 11.34
N THR A 244 -7.44 0.86 11.69
CA THR A 244 -8.64 0.74 10.86
C THR A 244 -8.40 1.41 9.51
N PRO A 245 -9.08 1.01 8.43
CA PRO A 245 -9.02 1.71 7.16
C PRO A 245 -9.35 3.20 7.28
N GLU A 246 -10.23 3.56 8.21
CA GLU A 246 -10.59 4.93 8.55
C GLU A 246 -9.40 5.67 9.18
N ASP A 247 -8.73 5.09 10.18
CA ASP A 247 -7.52 5.66 10.78
C ASP A 247 -6.42 5.86 9.74
N GLN A 248 -6.27 4.91 8.81
CA GLN A 248 -5.30 5.03 7.71
C GLN A 248 -5.64 6.22 6.81
N ARG A 249 -6.91 6.40 6.42
CA ARG A 249 -7.34 7.57 5.63
C ARG A 249 -7.12 8.88 6.39
N GLU A 250 -7.40 8.91 7.69
CA GLU A 250 -7.14 10.09 8.52
C GLU A 250 -5.65 10.39 8.59
N TRP A 251 -4.81 9.37 8.78
CA TRP A 251 -3.36 9.52 8.78
C TRP A 251 -2.85 10.04 7.43
N GLU A 252 -3.29 9.47 6.31
CA GLU A 252 -2.93 9.94 4.96
C GLU A 252 -3.35 11.40 4.73
N ASN A 253 -4.55 11.77 5.16
CA ASN A 253 -5.04 13.16 5.10
C ASN A 253 -4.18 14.10 5.96
N GLN A 254 -3.81 13.69 7.18
CA GLN A 254 -2.95 14.48 8.06
C GLN A 254 -1.54 14.64 7.46
N GLN A 255 -0.99 13.59 6.87
CA GLN A 255 0.31 13.66 6.18
C GLN A 255 0.25 14.59 4.97
N ALA A 256 -0.82 14.53 4.18
CA ALA A 256 -1.03 15.43 3.04
C ALA A 256 -1.08 16.90 3.48
N VAL A 257 -1.80 17.20 4.57
CA VAL A 257 -1.85 18.56 5.14
C VAL A 257 -0.47 18.99 5.66
N ARG A 258 0.23 18.14 6.41
CA ARG A 258 1.59 18.44 6.92
C ARG A 258 2.57 18.74 5.78
N ARG A 259 2.53 17.93 4.72
CA ARG A 259 3.35 18.13 3.52
C ARG A 259 3.00 19.45 2.83
N ALA A 260 1.70 19.74 2.69
CA ALA A 260 1.24 20.97 2.05
C ALA A 260 1.62 22.25 2.84
N LEU A 261 1.69 22.16 4.17
CA LEU A 261 2.10 23.27 5.03
C LEU A 261 3.61 23.52 5.01
N ASN A 262 4.42 22.49 5.28
CA ASN A 262 5.83 22.71 5.63
C ASN A 262 6.74 22.83 4.41
N GLU A 263 6.56 21.95 3.43
CA GLU A 263 7.43 21.87 2.26
C GLU A 263 6.64 21.29 1.07
N PRO A 264 5.66 22.05 0.54
CA PRO A 264 4.91 21.59 -0.60
C PRO A 264 5.85 21.52 -1.82
N PRO A 265 5.93 20.38 -2.52
CA PRO A 265 6.68 20.31 -3.77
C PRO A 265 6.17 21.37 -4.75
N ILE A 266 7.07 21.99 -5.51
CA ILE A 266 6.69 23.05 -6.44
C ILE A 266 5.62 22.58 -7.45
N ASN A 267 5.64 21.31 -7.83
CA ASN A 267 4.66 20.71 -8.72
C ASN A 267 3.27 20.60 -8.05
N ASP A 268 3.20 20.35 -6.75
CA ASP A 268 1.94 20.29 -5.99
C ASP A 268 1.34 21.68 -5.82
N VAL A 269 2.19 22.70 -5.70
CA VAL A 269 1.78 24.11 -5.72
C VAL A 269 1.22 24.46 -7.09
N LEU A 270 1.99 24.26 -8.17
CA LEU A 270 1.60 24.62 -9.53
C LEU A 270 0.38 23.85 -10.04
N SER A 271 0.19 22.59 -9.63
CA SER A 271 -0.99 21.77 -9.95
C SER A 271 -2.20 22.07 -9.08
N ALA A 272 -2.06 22.99 -8.11
CA ALA A 272 -3.04 23.33 -7.10
C ALA A 272 -3.40 22.21 -6.11
N ILE A 273 -2.67 21.08 -6.09
CA ILE A 273 -2.90 19.98 -5.13
C ILE A 273 -2.66 20.45 -3.69
N ALA A 274 -1.52 21.07 -3.41
CA ALA A 274 -1.18 21.57 -2.08
C ALA A 274 -2.19 22.63 -1.57
N PRO A 275 -2.47 23.72 -2.30
CA PRO A 275 -3.43 24.72 -1.83
C PRO A 275 -4.85 24.17 -1.70
N ASN A 276 -5.27 23.23 -2.55
CA ASN A 276 -6.58 22.58 -2.40
C ASN A 276 -6.65 21.63 -1.20
N THR A 277 -5.54 20.96 -0.85
CA THR A 277 -5.45 20.14 0.38
C THR A 277 -5.63 21.03 1.61
N LEU A 278 -5.00 22.21 1.62
CA LEU A 278 -5.17 23.19 2.70
C LEU A 278 -6.58 23.77 2.72
N LEU A 279 -7.14 24.13 1.56
CA LEU A 279 -8.51 24.63 1.44
C LEU A 279 -9.54 23.62 1.96
N ALA A 280 -9.38 22.33 1.63
CA ALA A 280 -10.26 21.27 2.12
C ALA A 280 -10.13 21.06 3.64
N ASN A 281 -8.96 21.27 4.22
CA ASN A 281 -8.77 21.26 5.68
C ASN A 281 -9.42 22.47 6.35
N LEU A 282 -9.25 23.66 5.76
CA LEU A 282 -9.84 24.91 6.24
C LEU A 282 -11.37 24.91 6.13
N ALA A 283 -11.94 24.34 5.08
CA ALA A 283 -13.38 24.21 4.89
C ALA A 283 -14.07 23.37 5.97
N LYS A 284 -13.33 22.54 6.71
CA LYS A 284 -13.83 21.77 7.87
C LYS A 284 -13.86 22.59 9.16
N GLN A 285 -13.20 23.76 9.19
CA GLN A 285 -13.20 24.63 10.36
C GLN A 285 -14.50 25.44 10.42
N PRO A 286 -14.94 25.84 11.63
CA PRO A 286 -16.07 26.77 11.78
C PRO A 286 -15.84 28.07 10.98
N PRO A 287 -16.88 28.67 10.38
CA PRO A 287 -16.76 29.92 9.60
C PRO A 287 -16.05 31.04 10.36
N ASP A 288 -16.29 31.14 11.67
CA ASP A 288 -15.69 32.14 12.55
C ASP A 288 -14.16 32.05 12.58
N LYS A 289 -13.60 30.83 12.49
CA LYS A 289 -12.14 30.64 12.45
C LYS A 289 -11.55 31.04 11.10
N ILE A 290 -12.28 30.81 10.01
CA ILE A 290 -11.86 31.24 8.67
C ILE A 290 -11.87 32.77 8.62
N GLN A 291 -12.91 33.41 9.15
CA GLN A 291 -13.06 34.86 9.16
C GLN A 291 -12.01 35.58 10.02
N ASN A 292 -11.60 34.97 11.14
CA ASN A 292 -10.58 35.52 12.03
C ASN A 292 -9.15 35.07 11.65
N GLY A 293 -8.95 34.56 10.43
CA GLY A 293 -7.62 34.21 9.92
C GLY A 293 -6.71 35.43 9.74
N PRO A 294 -5.40 35.25 9.54
CA PRO A 294 -4.47 36.36 9.35
C PRO A 294 -4.88 37.27 8.18
N SER A 295 -4.98 38.56 8.49
CA SER A 295 -5.35 39.62 7.55
C SER A 295 -4.15 40.01 6.66
N ILE A 296 -3.61 39.04 5.94
CA ILE A 296 -2.54 39.28 4.98
C ILE A 296 -3.17 39.88 3.72
N PRO A 297 -2.85 41.14 3.36
CA PRO A 297 -3.46 41.80 2.22
C PRO A 297 -3.05 41.10 0.91
N LEU A 298 -4.01 40.98 0.00
CA LEU A 298 -3.80 40.47 -1.35
C LEU A 298 -3.94 41.60 -2.36
N GLU A 299 -2.94 41.75 -3.22
CA GLU A 299 -3.00 42.70 -4.33
C GLU A 299 -3.97 42.20 -5.41
N GLU A 300 -4.76 43.11 -5.98
CA GLU A 300 -5.70 42.78 -7.05
C GLU A 300 -4.99 42.17 -8.27
N ASN A 301 -3.79 42.66 -8.59
CA ASN A 301 -2.96 42.11 -9.67
C ASN A 301 -2.61 40.63 -9.42
N LEU A 302 -2.41 40.22 -8.17
CA LEU A 302 -2.13 38.84 -7.83
C LEU A 302 -3.38 37.96 -8.04
N LEU A 303 -4.57 38.45 -7.66
CA LEU A 303 -5.84 37.73 -7.83
C LEU A 303 -6.14 37.43 -9.30
N GLN A 304 -5.80 38.33 -10.23
CA GLN A 304 -6.00 38.10 -11.67
C GLN A 304 -5.25 36.85 -12.18
N HIS A 305 -4.11 36.53 -11.57
CA HIS A 305 -3.29 35.37 -11.91
C HIS A 305 -3.74 34.08 -11.23
N VAL A 306 -4.58 34.16 -10.19
CA VAL A 306 -5.11 32.97 -9.50
C VAL A 306 -6.22 32.34 -10.35
N ASN A 307 -6.03 31.08 -10.70
CA ASN A 307 -7.05 30.30 -11.40
C ASN A 307 -7.89 29.53 -10.39
N VAL A 308 -9.20 29.52 -10.58
CA VAL A 308 -10.14 28.79 -9.72
C VAL A 308 -11.10 27.98 -10.60
N THR A 309 -11.63 26.89 -10.06
CA THR A 309 -12.53 25.95 -10.73
C THR A 309 -13.58 25.42 -9.77
N LYS A 310 -14.75 25.00 -10.26
CA LYS A 310 -15.82 24.36 -9.46
C LYS A 310 -15.66 22.83 -9.42
N GLY A 311 -14.46 22.32 -9.71
CA GLY A 311 -14.17 20.89 -9.81
C GLY A 311 -14.15 20.37 -11.26
N GLY A 312 -14.15 19.05 -11.43
CA GLY A 312 -14.20 18.41 -12.76
C GLY A 312 -12.88 18.35 -13.53
N GLY A 313 -11.75 18.74 -12.92
CA GLY A 313 -10.42 18.68 -13.56
C GLY A 313 -10.26 19.62 -14.76
N ALA A 314 -11.18 20.58 -14.93
CA ALA A 314 -11.14 21.61 -15.94
C ALA A 314 -10.17 22.73 -15.51
N ASN A 315 -9.36 23.24 -16.46
CA ASN A 315 -8.45 24.36 -16.22
C ASN A 315 -8.90 25.58 -17.05
N PRO A 316 -9.64 26.54 -16.46
CA PRO A 316 -10.11 27.72 -17.18
C PRO A 316 -9.02 28.77 -17.40
N GLY A 317 -7.79 28.57 -16.90
CA GLY A 317 -6.71 29.57 -16.96
C GLY A 317 -6.39 30.04 -18.38
N LEU A 318 -6.38 29.11 -19.35
CA LEU A 318 -6.13 29.45 -20.77
C LEU A 318 -7.29 30.19 -21.44
N LEU A 319 -8.48 30.22 -20.83
CA LEU A 319 -9.65 30.90 -21.36
C LEU A 319 -9.68 32.40 -21.04
N LYS A 320 -8.94 32.84 -19.99
CA LYS A 320 -8.96 34.22 -19.48
C LYS A 320 -8.54 35.25 -20.51
N ASN A 321 -7.54 34.94 -21.35
CA ASN A 321 -6.98 35.86 -22.34
C ASN A 321 -7.78 35.89 -23.66
N GLY A 322 -9.10 35.68 -23.59
CA GLY A 322 -9.97 35.66 -24.77
C GLY A 322 -9.64 34.53 -25.75
N GLY A 323 -9.04 33.45 -25.25
CA GLY A 323 -8.58 32.33 -26.08
C GLY A 323 -7.27 32.57 -26.82
N ASN A 324 -6.53 33.66 -26.54
CA ASN A 324 -5.21 33.87 -27.12
C ASN A 324 -4.18 32.94 -26.46
N LEU A 325 -3.62 32.02 -27.23
CA LEU A 325 -2.67 31.01 -26.77
C LEU A 325 -1.23 31.44 -27.00
N HIS A 326 -0.36 31.16 -26.02
CA HIS A 326 1.09 31.37 -26.13
C HIS A 326 1.77 30.02 -26.26
N TRP A 327 2.07 29.63 -27.50
CA TRP A 327 2.65 28.33 -27.79
C TRP A 327 4.10 28.23 -27.28
N PRO A 328 4.48 27.16 -26.56
CA PRO A 328 5.87 26.95 -26.12
C PRO A 328 6.77 26.69 -27.33
N GLN A 329 8.07 27.03 -27.21
CA GLN A 329 9.06 26.95 -28.28
C GLN A 329 9.04 25.62 -29.06
N ALA A 330 8.93 24.49 -28.37
CA ALA A 330 8.88 23.17 -29.00
C ALA A 330 7.71 22.97 -29.97
N LEU A 331 6.60 23.70 -29.76
CA LEU A 331 5.42 23.68 -30.61
C LEU A 331 5.43 24.83 -31.63
N GLN A 332 6.45 25.68 -31.66
CA GLN A 332 6.55 26.80 -32.60
C GLN A 332 7.12 26.40 -33.97
N GLY A 333 7.66 25.19 -34.11
CA GLY A 333 8.23 24.70 -35.36
C GLY A 333 7.22 24.54 -36.49
N GLU A 334 7.71 24.54 -37.73
CA GLU A 334 6.92 24.46 -38.97
C GLU A 334 5.95 23.26 -38.99
N ALA A 335 6.40 22.12 -38.46
CA ALA A 335 5.59 20.91 -38.36
C ALA A 335 4.25 21.13 -37.65
N TYR A 336 4.17 22.07 -36.70
CA TYR A 336 2.97 22.32 -35.90
C TYR A 336 2.15 23.53 -36.40
N THR A 337 2.65 24.32 -37.36
CA THR A 337 2.03 25.58 -37.77
C THR A 337 0.58 25.40 -38.21
N ALA A 338 0.30 24.49 -39.15
CA ALA A 338 -1.06 24.25 -39.62
C ALA A 338 -2.03 23.79 -38.50
N GLY A 339 -1.53 22.95 -37.58
CA GLY A 339 -2.31 22.48 -36.43
C GLY A 339 -2.61 23.60 -35.44
N ARG A 340 -1.61 24.44 -35.14
CA ARG A 340 -1.74 25.60 -34.25
C ARG A 340 -2.70 26.64 -34.79
N ASP A 341 -2.54 27.05 -36.05
CA ASP A 341 -3.36 28.11 -36.64
C ASP A 341 -4.84 27.72 -36.61
N LYS A 342 -5.13 26.47 -37.01
CA LYS A 342 -6.50 25.93 -36.97
C LYS A 342 -7.02 25.77 -35.55
N PHE A 343 -6.17 25.33 -34.61
CA PHE A 343 -6.56 25.23 -33.21
C PHE A 343 -6.87 26.60 -32.61
N ASP A 344 -6.02 27.61 -32.84
CA ASP A 344 -6.20 28.98 -32.36
C ASP A 344 -7.50 29.60 -32.89
N GLU A 345 -7.80 29.43 -34.17
CA GLU A 345 -9.05 29.87 -34.79
C GLU A 345 -10.27 29.25 -34.10
N LEU A 346 -10.31 27.92 -34.01
CA LEU A 346 -11.43 27.19 -33.42
C LEU A 346 -11.57 27.45 -31.93
N PHE A 347 -10.45 27.56 -31.21
CA PHE A 347 -10.44 27.79 -29.78
C PHE A 347 -10.95 29.20 -29.45
N LYS A 348 -10.55 30.21 -30.22
CA LYS A 348 -11.06 31.58 -30.07
C LYS A 348 -12.56 31.65 -30.40
N ALA A 349 -13.00 30.97 -31.46
CA ALA A 349 -14.43 30.87 -31.77
C ALA A 349 -15.23 30.17 -30.66
N ALA A 350 -14.70 29.08 -30.10
CA ALA A 350 -15.31 28.36 -28.98
C ALA A 350 -15.39 29.23 -27.71
N VAL A 351 -14.34 29.98 -27.38
CA VAL A 351 -14.36 30.95 -26.27
C VAL A 351 -15.40 32.04 -26.50
N GLY A 352 -15.56 32.51 -27.74
CA GLY A 352 -16.62 33.45 -28.13
C GLY A 352 -18.03 32.88 -27.89
N GLN A 353 -18.28 31.66 -28.36
CA GLN A 353 -19.55 30.96 -28.14
C GLN A 353 -19.83 30.74 -26.65
N ALA A 354 -18.82 30.31 -25.88
CA ALA A 354 -18.91 30.04 -24.45
C ALA A 354 -19.31 31.27 -23.61
N ARG A 355 -19.10 32.50 -24.12
CA ARG A 355 -19.55 33.73 -23.46
C ARG A 355 -21.06 33.94 -23.58
N THR A 356 -21.65 33.52 -24.70
CA THR A 356 -23.07 33.75 -25.02
C THR A 356 -23.94 32.53 -24.71
N GLY A 357 -23.37 31.32 -24.76
CA GLY A 357 -24.10 30.08 -24.58
C GLY A 357 -23.22 28.83 -24.60
N PRO A 358 -23.81 27.64 -24.73
CA PRO A 358 -23.06 26.40 -24.88
C PRO A 358 -22.26 26.39 -26.19
N VAL A 359 -21.05 25.83 -26.15
CA VAL A 359 -20.19 25.70 -27.34
C VAL A 359 -20.73 24.60 -28.26
N ASN A 360 -20.61 24.81 -29.57
CA ASN A 360 -20.99 23.81 -30.56
C ASN A 360 -20.19 22.51 -30.38
N SER A 361 -20.88 21.36 -30.31
CA SER A 361 -20.26 20.06 -30.07
C SER A 361 -19.30 19.63 -31.19
N GLY A 362 -19.57 20.03 -32.44
CA GLY A 362 -18.68 19.81 -33.58
C GLY A 362 -17.36 20.57 -33.42
N THR A 363 -17.40 21.82 -32.96
CA THR A 363 -16.19 22.61 -32.65
C THR A 363 -15.36 21.94 -31.55
N LEU A 364 -16.00 21.45 -30.47
CA LEU A 364 -15.30 20.76 -29.39
C LEU A 364 -14.67 19.45 -29.85
N THR A 365 -15.36 18.70 -30.71
CA THR A 365 -14.86 17.43 -31.28
C THR A 365 -13.64 17.68 -32.14
N GLU A 366 -13.66 18.71 -32.97
CA GLU A 366 -12.54 19.09 -33.82
C GLU A 366 -11.33 19.59 -33.00
N LEU A 367 -11.55 20.36 -31.93
CA LEU A 367 -10.49 20.77 -31.01
C LEU A 367 -9.83 19.57 -30.34
N SER A 368 -10.62 18.60 -29.85
CA SER A 368 -10.08 17.37 -29.28
C SER A 368 -9.26 16.58 -30.30
N ARG A 369 -9.77 16.43 -31.53
CA ARG A 369 -9.07 15.75 -32.62
C ARG A 369 -7.72 16.39 -32.94
N LEU A 370 -7.67 17.74 -33.04
CA LEU A 370 -6.43 18.48 -33.29
C LEU A 370 -5.43 18.30 -32.14
N LEU A 371 -5.90 18.32 -30.89
CA LEU A 371 -5.06 18.12 -29.72
C LEU A 371 -4.41 16.73 -29.69
N ASP A 372 -5.17 15.69 -30.05
CA ASP A 372 -4.66 14.32 -30.16
C ASP A 372 -3.60 14.21 -31.27
N GLN A 373 -3.82 14.87 -32.41
CA GLN A 373 -2.84 14.93 -33.50
C GLN A 373 -1.54 15.62 -33.07
N MET A 374 -1.64 16.76 -32.38
CA MET A 374 -0.46 17.48 -31.88
C MET A 374 0.30 16.66 -30.84
N ASN A 375 -0.40 15.94 -29.96
CA ASN A 375 0.24 15.03 -28.99
C ASN A 375 0.96 13.87 -29.68
N ALA A 376 0.33 13.23 -30.67
CA ALA A 376 0.94 12.15 -31.43
C ALA A 376 2.19 12.64 -32.17
N GLN A 377 2.11 13.82 -32.80
CA GLN A 377 3.24 14.44 -33.48
C GLN A 377 4.38 14.81 -32.52
N LEU A 378 4.05 15.34 -31.33
CA LEU A 378 5.04 15.63 -30.28
C LEU A 378 5.73 14.35 -29.79
N SER A 379 4.99 13.25 -29.64
CA SER A 379 5.55 11.96 -29.26
C SER A 379 6.50 11.40 -30.32
N ASN A 380 6.16 11.57 -31.61
CA ASN A 380 7.01 11.10 -32.71
C ASN A 380 8.31 11.91 -32.83
N ASN A 381 8.25 13.21 -32.54
CA ASN A 381 9.39 14.11 -32.61
C ASN A 381 10.16 14.24 -31.28
N GLN A 382 9.82 13.43 -30.26
CA GLN A 382 10.39 13.58 -28.91
C GLN A 382 11.92 13.39 -28.89
N LYS A 383 12.46 12.57 -29.79
CA LYS A 383 13.91 12.29 -29.86
C LYS A 383 14.74 13.49 -30.31
N ASP A 384 14.13 14.41 -31.04
CA ASP A 384 14.80 15.59 -31.62
C ASP A 384 14.65 16.84 -30.75
N LEU A 385 13.87 16.75 -29.66
CA LEU A 385 13.60 17.87 -28.76
C LEU A 385 14.48 17.81 -27.50
N PRO A 386 15.00 18.95 -27.02
CA PRO A 386 15.61 19.03 -25.70
C PRO A 386 14.61 18.53 -24.63
N PRO A 387 15.02 17.70 -23.65
CA PRO A 387 14.11 17.11 -22.68
C PRO A 387 13.20 18.12 -21.96
N ASN A 388 13.74 19.28 -21.60
CA ASN A 388 12.99 20.35 -20.91
C ASN A 388 11.88 20.94 -21.79
N GLU A 389 12.14 21.10 -23.10
CA GLU A 389 11.17 21.63 -24.06
C GLU A 389 10.03 20.63 -24.32
N GLY A 390 10.36 19.34 -24.43
CA GLY A 390 9.36 18.28 -24.58
C GLY A 390 8.44 18.14 -23.36
N ILE A 391 8.97 18.37 -22.15
CA ILE A 391 8.16 18.40 -20.92
C ILE A 391 7.22 19.61 -20.92
N ALA A 392 7.73 20.81 -21.22
CA ALA A 392 6.92 22.03 -21.29
C ALA A 392 5.78 21.92 -22.32
N ALA A 393 6.07 21.37 -23.50
CA ALA A 393 5.07 21.15 -24.55
C ALA A 393 3.98 20.17 -24.12
N ARG A 394 4.33 19.04 -23.49
CA ARG A 394 3.34 18.07 -22.98
C ARG A 394 2.45 18.68 -21.90
N HIS A 395 3.01 19.43 -20.95
CA HIS A 395 2.22 20.14 -19.94
C HIS A 395 1.28 21.17 -20.57
N PHE A 396 1.74 21.90 -21.58
CA PHE A 396 0.91 22.87 -22.30
C PHE A 396 -0.26 22.18 -23.03
N LEU A 397 -0.01 21.09 -23.77
CA LEU A 397 -1.07 20.33 -24.44
C LEU A 397 -2.07 19.71 -23.43
N ALA A 398 -1.60 19.22 -22.28
CA ALA A 398 -2.48 18.75 -21.21
C ALA A 398 -3.36 19.86 -20.62
N ASN A 399 -2.81 21.08 -20.47
CA ASN A 399 -3.57 22.25 -20.06
C ASN A 399 -4.61 22.66 -21.11
N LEU A 400 -4.28 22.59 -22.40
CA LEU A 400 -5.23 22.80 -23.49
C LEU A 400 -6.37 21.80 -23.45
N GLY A 401 -6.09 20.51 -23.25
CA GLY A 401 -7.13 19.49 -23.13
C GLY A 401 -8.06 19.75 -21.94
N SER A 402 -7.50 20.27 -20.84
CA SER A 402 -8.28 20.69 -19.67
C SER A 402 -9.10 21.95 -19.92
N ALA A 403 -8.64 22.86 -20.78
CA ALA A 403 -9.40 24.03 -21.21
C ALA A 403 -10.53 23.67 -22.20
N VAL A 404 -10.31 22.73 -23.11
CA VAL A 404 -11.35 22.19 -24.00
C VAL A 404 -12.43 21.48 -23.18
N ARG A 405 -12.06 20.70 -22.16
CA ARG A 405 -13.02 20.13 -21.20
C ARG A 405 -13.76 21.21 -20.40
N ALA A 406 -13.09 22.31 -20.04
CA ALA A 406 -13.76 23.44 -19.40
C ALA A 406 -14.82 24.07 -20.30
N LEU A 407 -14.59 24.16 -21.61
CA LEU A 407 -15.55 24.67 -22.59
C LEU A 407 -16.78 23.77 -22.78
N GLN A 408 -16.70 22.49 -22.40
CA GLN A 408 -17.85 21.58 -22.40
C GLN A 408 -18.79 21.81 -21.21
N ASP A 409 -18.33 22.46 -20.14
CA ASP A 409 -19.15 22.77 -18.97
C ASP A 409 -20.18 23.87 -19.30
N PRO A 410 -21.50 23.63 -19.13
CA PRO A 410 -22.52 24.65 -19.33
C PRO A 410 -22.32 25.93 -18.48
N GLN A 411 -21.57 25.82 -17.37
CA GLN A 411 -21.24 26.92 -16.47
C GLN A 411 -19.96 27.66 -16.85
N VAL A 412 -19.30 27.32 -17.97
CA VAL A 412 -18.03 27.95 -18.38
C VAL A 412 -18.14 29.48 -18.51
N LYS A 413 -19.34 29.97 -18.87
CA LYS A 413 -19.65 31.40 -18.94
C LYS A 413 -19.32 32.15 -17.65
N ASN A 414 -19.44 31.49 -16.49
CA ASN A 414 -19.16 32.08 -15.18
C ASN A 414 -17.67 32.33 -14.95
N TYR A 415 -16.79 31.56 -15.59
CA TYR A 415 -15.35 31.87 -15.62
C TYR A 415 -15.08 33.07 -16.52
N LEU A 416 -15.67 33.07 -17.72
CA LEU A 416 -15.40 34.05 -18.77
C LEU A 416 -15.92 35.45 -18.46
N ASN A 417 -17.03 35.56 -17.73
CA ASN A 417 -17.61 36.83 -17.31
C ASN A 417 -17.08 37.32 -15.94
N GLY A 418 -16.14 36.59 -15.32
CA GLY A 418 -15.59 36.93 -14.01
C GLY A 418 -16.52 36.69 -12.82
N THR A 419 -17.66 36.01 -13.00
CA THR A 419 -18.55 35.62 -11.88
C THR A 419 -17.83 34.74 -10.87
N TRP A 420 -16.94 33.88 -11.37
CA TRP A 420 -16.06 33.03 -10.56
C TRP A 420 -14.63 33.57 -10.48
N ALA A 421 -14.39 34.84 -10.81
CA ALA A 421 -13.09 35.44 -10.52
C ALA A 421 -12.83 35.37 -8.99
N PRO A 422 -11.60 35.04 -8.56
CA PRO A 422 -11.25 35.09 -7.14
C PRO A 422 -11.40 36.52 -6.60
N LYS A 423 -11.95 36.65 -5.39
CA LYS A 423 -12.23 37.94 -4.75
C LYS A 423 -11.81 37.90 -3.29
N GLY A 424 -11.38 39.04 -2.75
CA GLY A 424 -11.07 39.20 -1.33
C GLY A 424 -9.90 40.17 -1.12
N ALA A 425 -9.98 41.04 -0.11
CA ALA A 425 -8.89 41.95 0.22
C ALA A 425 -7.74 41.24 0.95
N THR A 426 -8.04 40.10 1.59
CA THR A 426 -7.09 39.30 2.36
C THR A 426 -7.13 37.82 1.96
N VAL A 427 -6.13 37.06 2.39
CA VAL A 427 -6.10 35.59 2.22
C VAL A 427 -7.32 34.92 2.86
N ALA A 428 -7.74 35.39 4.05
CA ALA A 428 -8.93 34.90 4.74
C ALA A 428 -10.20 35.13 3.91
N ASP A 429 -10.35 36.33 3.31
CA ASP A 429 -11.49 36.65 2.44
C ASP A 429 -11.51 35.78 1.18
N LEU A 430 -10.34 35.53 0.58
CA LEU A 430 -10.22 34.65 -0.58
C LEU A 430 -10.63 33.21 -0.24
N VAL A 431 -10.11 32.66 0.86
CA VAL A 431 -10.47 31.31 1.31
C VAL A 431 -11.97 31.21 1.57
N ARG A 432 -12.54 32.19 2.28
CA ARG A 432 -13.98 32.26 2.52
C ARG A 432 -14.77 32.29 1.21
N TYR A 433 -14.38 33.15 0.27
CA TYR A 433 -15.01 33.24 -1.05
C TYR A 433 -15.00 31.91 -1.79
N LEU A 434 -13.89 31.16 -1.73
CA LEU A 434 -13.78 29.84 -2.35
C LEU A 434 -14.69 28.81 -1.66
N VAL A 435 -14.70 28.76 -0.33
CA VAL A 435 -15.54 27.85 0.44
C VAL A 435 -17.03 28.13 0.20
N ASP A 436 -17.45 29.40 0.30
CA ASP A 436 -18.85 29.83 0.13
C ASP A 436 -19.38 29.53 -1.28
N ARG A 437 -18.51 29.55 -2.30
CA ARG A 437 -18.87 29.27 -3.70
C ARG A 437 -18.62 27.84 -4.13
N GLY A 438 -18.05 26.99 -3.27
CA GLY A 438 -17.62 25.63 -3.62
C GLY A 438 -16.58 25.63 -4.75
N LEU A 439 -15.68 26.61 -4.75
CA LEU A 439 -14.59 26.72 -5.71
C LEU A 439 -13.30 26.14 -5.11
N SER A 440 -12.43 25.65 -5.97
CA SER A 440 -11.09 25.19 -5.67
C SER A 440 -10.08 25.92 -6.55
N PHE A 441 -8.81 25.92 -6.15
CA PHE A 441 -7.73 26.42 -7.01
C PHE A 441 -7.56 25.51 -8.22
N ALA A 442 -7.34 26.11 -9.39
CA ALA A 442 -7.01 25.40 -10.62
C ALA A 442 -5.51 25.51 -10.90
N PRO A 443 -4.93 24.60 -11.71
CA PRO A 443 -3.52 24.62 -12.02
C PRO A 443 -3.05 25.96 -12.61
N ALA A 444 -1.85 26.37 -12.24
CA ALA A 444 -1.19 27.53 -12.84
C ALA A 444 -0.91 27.23 -14.32
N VAL A 445 -1.24 28.19 -15.17
CA VAL A 445 -0.91 28.15 -16.59
C VAL A 445 0.31 29.04 -16.83
N SER A 446 1.28 28.54 -17.59
CA SER A 446 2.38 29.37 -18.06
C SER A 446 1.84 30.29 -19.16
N SER A 447 1.47 31.51 -18.77
CA SER A 447 1.08 32.59 -19.68
C SER A 447 2.26 33.41 -20.15
#